data_AF-A0A655ALC6-F1
#
_entry.id   AF-A0A655ALC6-F1
#
_cell.length_a   1.000
_cell.length_b   1.000
_cell.length_c   1.000
_cell.angle_alpha   90.00
_cell.angle_beta   90.00
_cell.angle_gamma   90.00
#
_symmetry.space_group_name_H-M   'P 1'
#
loop_
_entity.id
_entity.type
_entity.pdbx_description
1 polymer ?
#
loop_
_entity_poly.entity_id
_entity_poly.type
_entity_poly.pdbx_seq_one_letter_code
_entity_poly.pdbx_strand_id
1 'polypeptide(L)'
;MQFIPARVAPSITEKVSLLGADGYFALVNQAEHVGALQGLHPYRVRHLLDRYGSLISDVLAMAASDPSLLSPITEAPGYLKVEAAYAAAEGALHLEDILARRMRISIEYPHRGVDCAREVAEVVAPVLGWTAADIDREVANYMARVEAEVLSQAQPDDVSADMLRASAPEARAEILEPVPLD
;
A
#
# COMPACT_ATOMS: atom_id res chain seq x y z
N MET A 1 41.45 7.64 -9.40
CA MET A 1 40.07 7.89 -9.85
C MET A 1 40.06 7.76 -11.37
N GLN A 2 39.77 6.57 -11.89
CA GLN A 2 39.82 6.29 -13.32
C GLN A 2 38.52 6.82 -13.92
N PHE A 3 38.59 7.93 -14.64
CA PHE A 3 37.47 8.55 -15.33
C PHE A 3 36.89 7.53 -16.33
N ILE A 4 35.61 7.19 -16.21
CA ILE A 4 34.92 6.38 -17.21
C ILE A 4 34.87 7.22 -18.51
N PRO A 5 35.51 6.78 -19.60
CA PRO A 5 35.52 7.52 -20.84
C PRO A 5 34.29 7.13 -21.66
N ALA A 6 33.20 7.90 -21.56
CA ALA A 6 32.08 7.79 -22.50
C ALA A 6 31.30 9.11 -22.59
N ARG A 7 30.95 9.50 -23.82
CA ARG A 7 29.94 10.54 -24.08
C ARG A 7 28.60 10.03 -23.56
N VAL A 8 28.20 10.47 -22.36
CA VAL A 8 26.88 10.19 -21.79
C VAL A 8 25.84 10.99 -22.57
N ALA A 9 24.74 10.34 -22.98
CA ALA A 9 23.63 11.00 -23.65
C ALA A 9 22.97 12.04 -22.71
N PRO A 10 22.39 13.12 -23.23
CA PRO A 10 21.66 14.08 -22.39
C PRO A 10 20.47 13.41 -21.70
N SER A 11 20.17 13.86 -20.48
CA SER A 11 19.00 13.38 -19.74
C SER A 11 17.71 13.70 -20.49
N ILE A 12 16.76 12.77 -20.45
CA ILE A 12 15.41 12.93 -21.02
C ILE A 12 14.31 12.77 -19.97
N THR A 13 14.65 12.78 -18.68
CA THR A 13 13.70 12.48 -17.59
C THR A 13 12.48 13.40 -17.57
N GLU A 14 12.58 14.63 -18.08
CA GLU A 14 11.44 15.55 -18.29
C GLU A 14 10.36 14.98 -19.22
N LYS A 15 10.75 14.09 -20.15
CA LYS A 15 9.86 13.46 -21.13
C LYS A 15 9.45 12.04 -20.75
N VAL A 16 10.03 11.49 -19.69
CA VAL A 16 9.72 10.13 -19.24
C VAL A 16 8.52 10.22 -18.30
N SER A 17 7.37 9.73 -18.75
CA SER A 17 6.19 9.57 -17.91
C SER A 17 6.50 8.71 -16.69
N LEU A 18 5.96 9.08 -15.53
CA LEU A 18 5.94 8.19 -14.39
C LEU A 18 5.05 6.98 -14.68
N LEU A 19 5.30 5.90 -13.95
CA LEU A 19 4.49 4.68 -14.05
C LEU A 19 3.02 5.01 -13.77
N GLY A 20 2.11 4.48 -14.59
CA GLY A 20 0.67 4.78 -14.52
C GLY A 20 0.24 6.08 -15.19
N ALA A 21 1.14 7.00 -15.58
CA ALA A 21 0.73 8.27 -16.18
C ALA A 21 0.40 8.15 -17.69
N ASP A 22 1.00 7.18 -18.38
CA ASP A 22 0.81 7.04 -19.83
C ASP A 22 -0.63 6.70 -20.20
N GLY A 23 -1.24 7.50 -21.09
CA GLY A 23 -2.62 7.29 -21.56
C GLY A 23 -3.73 7.56 -20.54
N TYR A 24 -3.44 8.09 -19.35
CA TYR A 24 -4.41 8.28 -18.25
C TYR A 24 -5.75 8.90 -18.68
N PHE A 25 -5.71 10.06 -19.34
CA PHE A 25 -6.93 10.78 -19.74
C PHE A 25 -7.81 9.99 -20.71
N ALA A 26 -7.22 9.18 -21.58
CA ALA A 26 -7.97 8.32 -22.49
C ALA A 26 -8.62 7.14 -21.74
N LEU A 27 -7.98 6.63 -20.69
CA LEU A 27 -8.52 5.55 -19.85
C LEU A 27 -9.68 6.02 -18.96
N VAL A 28 -9.61 7.25 -18.43
CA VAL A 28 -10.71 7.85 -17.66
C VAL A 28 -12.00 7.92 -18.47
N ASN A 29 -11.90 8.25 -19.76
CA ASN A 29 -13.05 8.27 -20.67
C ASN A 29 -13.65 6.88 -20.92
N GLN A 30 -12.96 5.81 -20.55
CA GLN A 30 -13.38 4.41 -20.72
C GLN A 30 -13.87 3.78 -19.41
N ALA A 31 -13.98 4.53 -18.30
CA ALA A 31 -14.32 3.98 -16.99
C ALA A 31 -15.65 3.22 -16.98
N GLU A 32 -16.65 3.66 -17.74
CA GLU A 32 -17.93 2.95 -17.88
C GLU A 32 -17.78 1.60 -18.58
N HIS A 33 -17.02 1.57 -19.67
CA HIS A 33 -16.78 0.35 -20.43
C HIS A 33 -16.03 -0.69 -19.60
N VAL A 34 -14.96 -0.27 -18.93
CA VAL A 34 -14.19 -1.13 -18.00
C VAL A 34 -15.08 -1.62 -16.87
N GLY A 35 -15.91 -0.75 -16.29
CA GLY A 35 -16.86 -1.12 -15.25
C GLY A 35 -17.84 -2.20 -15.69
N ALA A 36 -18.41 -2.06 -16.89
CA ALA A 36 -19.31 -3.06 -17.47
C ALA A 36 -18.63 -4.42 -17.68
N LEU A 37 -17.37 -4.44 -18.13
CA LEU A 37 -16.61 -5.69 -18.35
C LEU A 37 -16.25 -6.40 -17.04
N GLN A 38 -15.92 -5.64 -15.99
CA GLN A 38 -15.45 -6.19 -14.71
C GLN A 38 -16.56 -6.35 -13.67
N GLY A 39 -17.79 -5.94 -13.98
CA GLY A 39 -18.89 -5.91 -13.02
C GLY A 39 -18.69 -4.87 -11.90
N LEU A 40 -17.93 -3.80 -12.17
CA LEU A 40 -17.65 -2.72 -11.22
C LEU A 40 -18.47 -1.48 -11.54
N HIS A 41 -18.93 -0.80 -10.49
CA HIS A 41 -19.53 0.52 -10.66
C HIS A 41 -18.47 1.50 -11.22
N PRO A 42 -18.80 2.39 -12.18
CA PRO A 42 -17.83 3.28 -12.82
C PRO A 42 -17.04 4.17 -11.83
N TYR A 43 -17.64 4.49 -10.68
CA TYR A 43 -16.95 5.18 -9.59
C TYR A 43 -15.72 4.41 -9.07
N ARG A 44 -15.81 3.09 -8.89
CA ARG A 44 -14.68 2.26 -8.42
C ARG A 44 -13.58 2.20 -9.47
N VAL A 45 -13.96 2.11 -10.74
CA VAL A 45 -12.99 2.16 -11.84
C VAL A 45 -12.26 3.50 -11.87
N ARG A 46 -12.98 4.61 -11.70
CA ARG A 46 -12.36 5.94 -11.57
C ARG A 46 -11.44 6.03 -10.35
N HIS A 47 -11.85 5.49 -9.20
CA HIS A 47 -10.99 5.43 -8.02
C HIS A 47 -9.69 4.65 -8.29
N LEU A 48 -9.77 3.50 -8.95
CA LEU A 48 -8.57 2.73 -9.33
C LEU A 48 -7.70 3.51 -10.33
N LEU A 49 -8.30 4.20 -11.31
CA LEU A 49 -7.58 5.05 -12.24
C LEU A 49 -6.87 6.21 -11.52
N ASP A 50 -7.55 6.90 -10.61
CA ASP A 50 -6.98 8.03 -9.86
C ASP A 50 -5.76 7.60 -9.01
N ARG A 51 -5.66 6.31 -8.67
CA ARG A 51 -4.57 5.75 -7.85
C ARG A 51 -3.46 5.06 -8.63
N TYR A 52 -3.83 4.21 -9.59
CA TYR A 52 -2.91 3.33 -10.33
C TYR A 52 -2.71 3.78 -11.78
N GLY A 53 -3.50 4.75 -12.25
CA GLY A 53 -3.44 5.25 -13.61
C GLY A 53 -3.60 4.12 -14.63
N SER A 54 -2.70 4.05 -15.60
CA SER A 54 -2.71 3.00 -16.62
C SER A 54 -2.37 1.60 -16.12
N LEU A 55 -1.87 1.45 -14.89
CA LEU A 55 -1.67 0.14 -14.27
C LEU A 55 -2.98 -0.53 -13.82
N ILE A 56 -4.13 0.15 -13.95
CA ILE A 56 -5.43 -0.44 -13.61
C ILE A 56 -5.66 -1.82 -14.26
N SER A 57 -5.13 -2.03 -15.46
CA SER A 57 -5.26 -3.32 -16.16
C SER A 57 -4.55 -4.43 -15.40
N ASP A 58 -3.35 -4.16 -14.87
CA ASP A 58 -2.56 -5.11 -14.09
C ASP A 58 -3.21 -5.39 -12.73
N VAL A 59 -3.77 -4.34 -12.09
CA VAL A 59 -4.55 -4.46 -10.86
C VAL A 59 -5.75 -5.39 -11.09
N LEU A 60 -6.58 -5.11 -12.09
CA LEU A 60 -7.79 -5.90 -12.38
C LEU A 60 -7.44 -7.33 -12.81
N ALA A 61 -6.32 -7.54 -13.49
CA ALA A 61 -5.87 -8.86 -13.92
C ALA A 61 -5.61 -9.82 -12.73
N MET A 62 -5.24 -9.31 -11.56
CA MET A 62 -5.06 -10.14 -10.36
C MET A 62 -6.36 -10.82 -9.92
N ALA A 63 -7.51 -10.19 -10.17
CA ALA A 63 -8.82 -10.75 -9.83
C ALA A 63 -9.35 -11.75 -10.88
N ALA A 64 -8.61 -12.04 -11.95
CA ALA A 64 -9.07 -12.95 -13.01
C ALA A 64 -9.27 -14.39 -12.50
N SER A 65 -8.41 -14.84 -11.58
CA SER A 65 -8.50 -16.18 -10.97
C SER A 65 -9.37 -16.22 -9.70
N ASP A 66 -9.57 -15.06 -9.07
CA ASP A 66 -10.40 -14.90 -7.88
C ASP A 66 -11.20 -13.58 -7.96
N PRO A 67 -12.43 -13.63 -8.50
CA PRO A 67 -13.30 -12.46 -8.60
C PRO A 67 -13.68 -11.86 -7.24
N SER A 68 -13.52 -12.60 -6.13
CA SER A 68 -13.79 -12.07 -4.79
C SER A 68 -12.84 -10.91 -4.44
N LEU A 69 -11.68 -10.80 -5.09
CA LEU A 69 -10.77 -9.67 -4.94
C LEU A 69 -11.39 -8.33 -5.42
N LEU A 70 -12.40 -8.37 -6.27
CA LEU A 70 -13.15 -7.16 -6.67
C LEU A 70 -14.20 -6.73 -5.64
N SER A 71 -14.35 -7.46 -4.54
CA SER A 71 -15.20 -7.05 -3.42
C SER A 71 -14.50 -5.99 -2.55
N PRO A 72 -15.28 -5.09 -1.91
CA PRO A 72 -14.72 -4.13 -0.98
C PRO A 72 -14.12 -4.80 0.25
N ILE A 73 -13.13 -4.16 0.86
CA ILE A 73 -12.66 -4.49 2.21
C ILE A 73 -13.78 -4.12 3.19
N THR A 74 -14.07 -4.99 4.15
CA THR A 74 -15.30 -4.94 4.97
C THR A 74 -15.38 -3.64 5.77
N GLU A 75 -14.33 -3.33 6.52
CA GLU A 75 -14.26 -2.11 7.36
C GLU A 75 -13.62 -0.91 6.61
N ALA A 76 -13.19 -1.11 5.36
CA ALA A 76 -12.64 -0.06 4.50
C ALA A 76 -13.25 -0.08 3.09
N PRO A 77 -14.58 0.11 2.94
CA PRO A 77 -15.30 -0.17 1.69
C PRO A 77 -14.96 0.74 0.51
N GLY A 78 -14.22 1.84 0.74
CA GLY A 78 -13.63 2.66 -0.31
C GLY A 78 -12.55 1.90 -1.11
N TYR A 79 -11.92 0.91 -0.50
CA TYR A 79 -10.87 0.09 -1.09
C TYR A 79 -11.39 -1.29 -1.49
N LEU A 80 -10.85 -1.82 -2.59
CA LEU A 80 -11.06 -3.20 -3.02
C LEU A 80 -9.95 -4.11 -2.50
N LYS A 81 -10.26 -5.39 -2.28
CA LYS A 81 -9.27 -6.39 -1.86
C LYS A 81 -8.12 -6.54 -2.86
N VAL A 82 -8.41 -6.41 -4.16
CA VAL A 82 -7.42 -6.46 -5.24
C VAL A 82 -6.32 -5.41 -5.08
N GLU A 83 -6.62 -4.26 -4.47
CA GLU A 83 -5.64 -3.21 -4.21
C GLU A 83 -4.59 -3.65 -3.19
N ALA A 84 -5.00 -4.41 -2.16
CA ALA A 84 -4.08 -4.98 -1.18
C ALA A 84 -3.19 -6.05 -1.83
N ALA A 85 -3.77 -6.95 -2.62
CA ALA A 85 -3.01 -7.97 -3.34
C ALA A 85 -2.01 -7.33 -4.32
N TYR A 86 -2.42 -6.28 -5.03
CA TYR A 86 -1.54 -5.55 -5.94
C TYR A 86 -0.43 -4.80 -5.20
N ALA A 87 -0.72 -4.16 -4.06
CA ALA A 87 0.30 -3.53 -3.22
C ALA A 87 1.41 -4.52 -2.82
N ALA A 88 1.05 -5.76 -2.48
CA ALA A 88 2.03 -6.82 -2.19
C ALA A 88 2.85 -7.19 -3.43
N ALA A 89 2.22 -7.31 -4.60
CA ALA A 89 2.92 -7.55 -5.87
C ALA A 89 3.86 -6.40 -6.27
N GLU A 90 3.55 -5.16 -5.87
CA GLU A 90 4.42 -3.98 -6.03
C GLU A 90 5.55 -3.88 -4.98
N GLY A 91 5.75 -4.92 -4.17
CA GLY A 91 6.84 -5.02 -3.20
C GLY A 91 6.53 -4.45 -1.82
N ALA A 92 5.26 -4.27 -1.45
CA ALA A 92 4.90 -4.08 -0.05
C ALA A 92 5.07 -5.40 0.70
N LEU A 93 6.05 -5.47 1.60
CA LEU A 93 6.44 -6.72 2.28
C LEU A 93 5.79 -6.90 3.65
N HIS A 94 5.19 -5.84 4.20
CA HIS A 94 4.59 -5.83 5.53
C HIS A 94 3.20 -5.20 5.50
N LEU A 95 2.36 -5.57 6.46
CA LEU A 95 0.99 -5.07 6.55
C LEU A 95 0.95 -3.54 6.74
N GLU A 96 1.94 -2.99 7.45
CA GLU A 96 2.13 -1.54 7.60
C GLU A 96 2.35 -0.83 6.26
N ASP A 97 3.14 -1.40 5.35
CA ASP A 97 3.39 -0.80 4.02
C ASP A 97 2.09 -0.68 3.23
N ILE A 98 1.24 -1.71 3.33
CA ILE A 98 -0.04 -1.77 2.63
C ILE A 98 -1.01 -0.74 3.22
N LEU A 99 -1.31 -0.83 4.52
CA LEU A 99 -2.35 -0.02 5.16
C LEU A 99 -1.97 1.46 5.31
N ALA A 100 -0.69 1.76 5.58
CA ALA A 100 -0.25 3.11 5.84
C ALA A 100 0.25 3.87 4.60
N ARG A 101 0.92 3.19 3.66
CA ARG A 101 1.62 3.86 2.55
C ARG A 101 0.94 3.64 1.20
N ARG A 102 0.51 2.41 0.89
CA ARG A 102 -0.11 2.07 -0.41
C ARG A 102 -1.60 2.34 -0.47
N MET A 103 -2.33 2.03 0.61
CA MET A 103 -3.79 2.13 0.66
C MET A 103 -4.29 3.27 1.55
N ARG A 104 -3.43 4.04 2.24
CA ARG A 104 -3.83 5.21 3.09
C ARG A 104 -4.97 4.96 4.10
N ILE A 105 -5.37 3.71 4.35
CA ILE A 105 -6.46 3.34 5.26
C ILE A 105 -6.17 3.84 6.68
N SER A 106 -4.89 3.84 7.08
CA SER A 106 -4.47 4.36 8.39
C SER A 106 -4.81 5.85 8.63
N ILE A 107 -5.00 6.62 7.56
CA ILE A 107 -5.27 8.05 7.58
C ILE A 107 -6.76 8.33 7.31
N GLU A 108 -7.35 7.61 6.35
CA GLU A 108 -8.70 7.89 5.86
C GLU A 108 -9.81 7.31 6.76
N TYR A 109 -9.49 6.29 7.57
CA TYR A 109 -10.47 5.63 8.43
C TYR A 109 -10.17 5.88 9.92
N PRO A 110 -11.18 6.15 10.77
CA PRO A 110 -10.97 6.43 12.20
C PRO A 110 -10.29 5.30 12.98
N HIS A 111 -10.56 4.04 12.62
CA HIS A 111 -9.94 2.87 13.21
C HIS A 111 -8.50 2.63 12.72
N ARG A 112 -7.98 3.51 11.85
CA ARG A 112 -6.61 3.47 11.32
C ARG A 112 -6.24 2.12 10.70
N GLY A 113 -7.19 1.39 10.13
CA GLY A 113 -6.96 0.07 9.54
C GLY A 113 -6.93 -1.11 10.52
N VAL A 114 -7.06 -0.91 11.83
CA VAL A 114 -7.07 -2.01 12.83
C VAL A 114 -8.19 -3.00 12.53
N ASP A 115 -9.41 -2.51 12.29
CA ASP A 115 -10.59 -3.35 12.10
C ASP A 115 -10.57 -4.18 10.79
N CYS A 116 -9.74 -3.81 9.80
CA CYS A 116 -9.55 -4.58 8.56
C CYS A 116 -8.17 -5.27 8.46
N ALA A 117 -7.31 -5.14 9.47
CA ALA A 117 -5.91 -5.58 9.39
C ALA A 117 -5.78 -7.07 9.05
N ARG A 118 -6.59 -7.92 9.70
CA ARG A 118 -6.59 -9.37 9.46
C ARG A 118 -7.10 -9.73 8.07
N GLU A 119 -8.21 -9.13 7.63
CA GLU A 119 -8.76 -9.36 6.28
C GLU A 119 -7.73 -9.01 5.20
N VAL A 120 -7.06 -7.86 5.34
CA VAL A 120 -6.01 -7.43 4.41
C VAL A 120 -4.82 -8.39 4.45
N ALA A 121 -4.38 -8.82 5.64
CA ALA A 121 -3.29 -9.79 5.77
C ALA A 121 -3.61 -11.14 5.11
N GLU A 122 -4.84 -11.62 5.24
CA GLU A 122 -5.31 -12.85 4.58
C GLU A 122 -5.37 -12.72 3.06
N VAL A 123 -5.75 -11.55 2.54
CA VAL A 123 -5.75 -11.26 1.09
C VAL A 123 -4.34 -11.27 0.50
N VAL A 124 -3.36 -10.72 1.21
CA VAL A 124 -1.97 -10.62 0.70
C VAL A 124 -1.14 -11.87 0.96
N ALA A 125 -1.55 -12.71 1.91
CA ALA A 125 -0.79 -13.88 2.30
C ALA A 125 -0.43 -14.82 1.13
N PRO A 126 -1.32 -15.13 0.16
CA PRO A 126 -0.97 -15.94 -1.00
C PRO A 126 0.09 -15.28 -1.91
N VAL A 127 0.13 -13.95 -1.97
CA VAL A 127 1.09 -13.20 -2.81
C VAL A 127 2.50 -13.23 -2.21
N LEU A 128 2.59 -13.07 -0.88
CA LEU A 128 3.86 -13.01 -0.15
C LEU A 128 4.32 -14.38 0.38
N GLY A 129 3.48 -15.41 0.24
CA GLY A 129 3.75 -16.74 0.80
C GLY A 129 3.67 -16.80 2.33
N TRP A 130 2.86 -15.94 2.95
CA TRP A 130 2.69 -15.90 4.40
C TRP A 130 1.95 -17.12 4.92
N THR A 131 2.47 -17.68 6.01
CA THR A 131 1.77 -18.67 6.82
C THR A 131 0.76 -17.99 7.75
N ALA A 132 -0.10 -18.76 8.41
CA ALA A 132 -0.98 -18.24 9.46
C ALA A 132 -0.20 -17.54 10.58
N ALA A 133 0.98 -18.06 10.94
CA ALA A 133 1.84 -17.44 11.95
C ALA A 133 2.43 -16.09 11.47
N ASP A 134 2.70 -15.95 10.17
CA ASP A 134 3.15 -14.68 9.60
C ASP A 134 2.01 -13.65 9.61
N ILE A 135 0.78 -14.07 9.24
CA ILE A 135 -0.42 -13.22 9.35
C ILE A 135 -0.60 -12.72 10.79
N ASP A 136 -0.56 -13.62 11.77
CA ASP A 136 -0.74 -13.27 13.17
C ASP A 136 0.33 -12.29 13.66
N ARG A 137 1.59 -12.50 13.26
CA ARG A 137 2.71 -11.61 13.58
C ARG A 137 2.53 -10.22 12.96
N GLU A 138 2.20 -10.15 11.68
CA GLU A 138 2.03 -8.88 10.96
C GLU A 138 0.85 -8.07 11.51
N VAL A 139 -0.27 -8.73 11.80
CA VAL A 139 -1.43 -8.10 12.44
C VAL A 139 -1.08 -7.59 13.83
N ALA A 140 -0.43 -8.40 14.66
CA ALA A 140 -0.03 -7.98 16.02
C ALA A 140 0.94 -6.79 15.99
N ASN A 141 1.94 -6.82 15.11
CA ASN A 141 2.88 -5.72 14.92
C ASN A 141 2.15 -4.43 14.49
N TYR A 142 1.26 -4.52 13.51
CA TYR A 142 0.49 -3.36 13.04
C TYR A 142 -0.39 -2.76 14.16
N MET A 143 -1.11 -3.61 14.89
CA MET A 143 -1.97 -3.17 15.99
C MET A 143 -1.17 -2.46 17.09
N ALA A 144 -0.02 -3.02 17.49
CA ALA A 144 0.83 -2.42 18.51
C ALA A 144 1.37 -1.04 18.08
N ARG A 145 1.69 -0.87 16.79
CA ARG A 145 2.12 0.44 16.25
C ARG A 145 1.00 1.47 16.24
N VAL A 146 -0.22 1.07 15.85
CA VAL A 146 -1.38 1.97 15.91
C VAL A 146 -1.69 2.37 17.36
N GLU A 147 -1.64 1.42 18.29
CA GLU A 147 -1.83 1.70 19.72
C GLU A 147 -0.79 2.70 20.24
N ALA A 148 0.50 2.47 19.96
CA ALA A 148 1.57 3.39 20.35
C ALA A 148 1.38 4.79 19.75
N GLU A 149 0.94 4.90 18.50
CA GLU A 149 0.61 6.18 17.87
C GLU A 149 -0.57 6.89 18.55
N VAL A 150 -1.61 6.16 18.93
CA VAL A 150 -2.76 6.76 19.62
C VAL A 150 -2.36 7.24 21.01
N LEU A 151 -1.60 6.43 21.75
CA LEU A 151 -1.12 6.80 23.08
C LEU A 151 -0.09 7.94 23.04
N SER A 152 0.69 8.06 21.96
CA SER A 152 1.71 9.13 21.83
C SER A 152 1.06 10.51 21.74
N GLN A 153 -0.14 10.58 21.19
CA GLN A 153 -0.91 11.83 21.04
C GLN A 153 -1.41 12.39 22.39
N ALA A 154 -1.41 11.58 23.44
CA ALA A 154 -1.77 11.98 24.79
C ALA A 154 -0.55 12.37 25.66
N GLN A 155 0.67 12.27 25.13
CA GLN A 155 1.88 12.58 25.89
C GLN A 155 2.07 14.11 26.05
N PRO A 156 2.69 14.55 27.16
CA PRO A 156 2.84 15.97 27.47
C PRO A 156 3.91 16.70 26.63
N ASP A 157 4.82 15.97 26.00
CA ASP A 157 5.92 16.53 25.21
C ASP A 157 6.36 15.59 24.06
N ASP A 158 7.08 16.15 23.09
CA ASP A 158 7.55 15.42 21.89
C ASP A 158 8.49 14.26 22.25
N VAL A 159 9.32 14.42 23.29
CA VAL A 159 10.29 13.39 23.70
C VAL A 159 9.57 12.14 24.21
N SER A 160 8.59 12.29 25.09
CA SER A 160 7.79 11.17 25.60
C SER A 160 6.89 10.56 24.53
N ALA A 161 6.38 11.37 23.59
CA ALA A 161 5.63 10.88 22.42
C ALA A 161 6.51 9.99 21.52
N ASP A 162 7.71 10.47 21.16
CA ASP A 162 8.64 9.75 20.28
C ASP A 162 9.13 8.45 20.92
N MET A 163 9.49 8.49 22.21
CA MET A 163 9.89 7.30 22.97
C MET A 163 8.80 6.24 22.97
N LEU A 164 7.53 6.64 23.10
CA LEU A 164 6.41 5.70 23.08
C LEU A 164 6.22 5.09 21.69
N ARG A 165 6.29 5.88 20.62
CA ARG A 165 6.21 5.38 19.25
C ARG A 165 7.35 4.40 18.95
N ALA A 166 8.58 4.72 19.36
CA ALA A 166 9.76 3.88 19.17
C ALA A 166 9.72 2.57 19.96
N SER A 167 8.91 2.49 21.03
CA SER A 167 8.75 1.26 21.83
C SER A 167 7.90 0.20 21.15
N ALA A 168 7.13 0.56 20.11
CA ALA A 168 6.32 -0.39 19.37
C ALA A 168 7.20 -1.34 18.54
N PRO A 169 6.77 -2.60 18.33
CA PRO A 169 7.45 -3.53 17.44
C PRO A 169 7.65 -2.94 16.03
N GLU A 170 8.82 -3.20 15.44
CA GLU A 170 9.15 -2.84 14.06
C GLU A 170 9.06 -4.09 13.16
N ALA A 171 8.36 -3.96 12.04
CA ALA A 171 8.19 -5.06 11.09
C ALA A 171 9.53 -5.45 10.43
N ARG A 172 10.44 -4.48 10.32
CA ARG A 172 11.81 -4.64 9.78
C ARG A 172 12.85 -4.72 10.90
N ALA A 173 12.71 -5.68 11.81
CA ALA A 173 13.59 -5.82 12.97
C ALA A 173 15.09 -5.91 12.64
N GLU A 174 15.45 -6.37 11.43
CA GLU A 174 16.83 -6.49 10.96
C GLU A 174 17.39 -5.18 10.36
N ILE A 175 16.55 -4.18 10.12
CA ILE A 175 16.97 -2.84 9.67
C ILE A 175 17.09 -1.97 10.92
N LEU A 176 18.27 -1.99 11.52
CA LEU A 176 18.63 -1.04 12.57
C LEU A 176 18.62 0.39 11.99
N GLU A 177 17.96 1.34 12.65
CA GLU A 177 18.18 2.77 12.39
C GLU A 177 19.68 3.09 12.48
N PRO A 178 20.20 4.05 11.68
CA PRO A 178 21.63 4.22 11.54
C PRO A 178 22.30 4.59 12.88
N VAL A 179 23.53 4.08 13.01
CA VAL A 179 24.52 4.36 14.06
C VAL A 179 24.47 5.84 14.46
N PRO A 180 24.50 6.17 15.78
CA PRO A 180 24.59 7.55 16.23
C PRO A 180 25.70 8.27 15.46
N LEU A 181 25.37 9.40 14.84
CA LEU A 181 26.40 10.33 14.39
C LEU A 181 26.93 11.00 15.65
N ASP A 182 28.07 10.51 16.15
CA ASP A 182 28.92 11.24 17.10
C ASP A 182 29.23 12.67 16.58
#